data_AF-A0A8T6N2L3-F1
#
_entry.id   AF-A0A8T6N2L3-F1
#
_cell.length_a   1.000
_cell.length_b   1.000
_cell.length_c   1.000
_cell.angle_alpha   90.00
_cell.angle_beta   90.00
_cell.angle_gamma   90.00
#
_symmetry.space_group_name_H-M   'P 1'
#
loop_
_entity.id
_entity.type
_entity.pdbx_description
1 polymer ?
#
loop_
_entity_poly.entity_id
_entity_poly.type
_entity_poly.pdbx_seq_one_letter_code
_entity_poly.pdbx_strand_id
1 'polypeptide(L)'
;MAKNQQGKRLAPGSLWERFDTDGDGTITDEEISRGKEMLELELREEKSDAQRKMAWVAIISMCVFAVLPLMPFIPEARLSTLASLSDMLFLSQASVVGMFFGATAYMSKK
;
A
#
# COMPACT_ATOMS: atom_id res chain seq x y z
N MET A 1 -28.94 -18.68 31.90
CA MET A 1 -29.45 -17.31 31.71
C MET A 1 -29.03 -16.87 30.31
N ALA A 2 -30.00 -16.72 29.41
CA ALA A 2 -29.77 -16.42 28.00
C ALA A 2 -29.15 -15.02 27.84
N LYS A 3 -28.02 -14.93 27.12
CA LYS A 3 -27.41 -13.65 26.76
C LYS A 3 -28.29 -13.00 25.69
N ASN A 4 -29.00 -11.94 26.06
CA ASN A 4 -29.72 -11.07 25.15
C ASN A 4 -28.73 -10.44 24.15
N GLN A 5 -28.71 -10.96 22.92
CA GLN A 5 -28.11 -10.31 21.75
C GLN A 5 -29.07 -9.21 21.30
N GLN A 6 -28.92 -8.00 21.85
CA GLN A 6 -29.63 -6.83 21.34
C GLN A 6 -28.85 -6.29 20.14
N GLY A 7 -29.28 -6.69 18.94
CA GLY A 7 -28.84 -6.10 17.68
C GLY A 7 -29.03 -4.58 17.71
N LYS A 8 -27.99 -3.85 17.33
CA LYS A 8 -28.02 -2.38 17.28
C LYS A 8 -28.76 -1.94 16.02
N ARG A 9 -29.93 -1.33 16.19
CA ARG A 9 -30.72 -0.75 15.08
C ARG A 9 -29.99 0.47 14.51
N LEU A 10 -29.78 0.49 13.20
CA LEU A 10 -29.05 1.55 12.50
C LEU A 10 -29.90 2.81 12.28
N ALA A 11 -29.26 3.97 12.31
CA ALA A 11 -29.83 5.22 11.79
C ALA A 11 -29.60 5.27 10.27
N PRO A 12 -30.59 5.74 9.48
CA PRO A 12 -30.52 5.74 8.02
C PRO A 12 -29.35 6.60 7.51
N GLY A 13 -28.48 6.02 6.68
CA GLY A 13 -27.30 6.69 6.09
C GLY A 13 -25.98 6.49 6.84
N SER A 14 -25.88 5.51 7.75
CA SER A 14 -24.62 5.22 8.45
C SER A 14 -23.73 4.24 7.67
N LEU A 15 -22.39 4.38 7.79
CA LEU A 15 -21.35 3.55 7.14
C LEU A 15 -21.55 2.02 7.30
N TRP A 16 -22.41 1.64 8.24
CA TRP A 16 -22.76 0.29 8.64
C TRP A 16 -23.77 -0.40 7.69
N GLU A 17 -24.54 0.34 6.88
CA GLU A 17 -25.45 -0.23 5.87
C GLU A 17 -24.71 -1.13 4.85
N ARG A 18 -23.39 -0.96 4.68
CA ARG A 18 -22.56 -1.82 3.82
C ARG A 18 -22.30 -3.22 4.41
N PHE A 19 -22.50 -3.40 5.71
CA PHE A 19 -22.24 -4.65 6.42
C PHE A 19 -23.52 -5.48 6.65
N ASP A 20 -24.69 -4.86 6.50
CA ASP A 20 -26.00 -5.52 6.53
C ASP A 20 -26.17 -6.32 5.22
N THR A 21 -25.95 -7.64 5.29
CA THR A 21 -25.89 -8.50 4.10
C THR A 21 -27.26 -9.12 3.79
N ASP A 22 -28.14 -9.24 4.79
CA ASP A 22 -29.49 -9.79 4.66
C ASP A 22 -30.61 -8.73 4.60
N GLY A 23 -30.29 -7.46 4.85
CA GLY A 23 -31.18 -6.32 4.69
C GLY A 23 -32.22 -6.20 5.80
N ASP A 24 -31.97 -6.80 6.96
CA ASP A 24 -32.93 -6.87 8.07
C ASP A 24 -32.89 -5.63 9.00
N GLY A 25 -31.88 -4.75 8.83
CA GLY A 25 -31.69 -3.52 9.60
C GLY A 25 -31.01 -3.70 10.96
N THR A 26 -30.52 -4.91 11.25
CA THR A 26 -29.81 -5.31 12.48
C THR A 26 -28.55 -6.09 12.14
N ILE A 27 -27.40 -5.41 12.17
CA ILE A 27 -26.12 -6.08 11.94
C ILE A 27 -25.84 -7.08 13.07
N THR A 28 -25.70 -8.34 12.70
CA THR A 28 -25.28 -9.44 13.57
C THR A 28 -23.76 -9.47 13.76
N ASP A 29 -23.27 -10.04 14.86
CA ASP A 29 -21.83 -10.14 15.13
C ASP A 29 -21.11 -10.97 14.04
N GLU A 30 -21.79 -11.96 13.44
CA GLU A 30 -21.27 -12.74 12.32
C GLU A 30 -21.07 -11.91 11.03
N GLU A 31 -21.99 -11.00 10.70
CA GLU A 31 -21.88 -10.12 9.53
C GLU A 31 -20.74 -9.11 9.67
N ILE A 32 -20.53 -8.55 10.86
CA ILE A 32 -19.38 -7.67 11.15
C ILE A 32 -18.07 -8.44 10.97
N SER A 33 -18.01 -9.68 11.45
CA SER A 33 -16.80 -10.51 11.32
C SER A 33 -16.50 -10.79 9.86
N ARG A 34 -17.50 -11.22 9.08
CA ARG A 34 -17.34 -11.54 7.66
C ARG A 34 -16.98 -10.32 6.83
N GLY A 35 -17.60 -9.17 7.09
CA GLY A 35 -17.26 -7.93 6.39
C GLY A 35 -15.86 -7.41 6.72
N LYS A 36 -15.39 -7.57 7.98
CA LYS A 36 -14.00 -7.23 8.34
C LYS A 36 -12.99 -8.11 7.62
N GLU A 37 -13.23 -9.42 7.55
CA GLU A 37 -12.37 -10.35 6.83
C GLU A 37 -12.31 -10.01 5.33
N MET A 38 -13.46 -9.73 4.72
CA MET A 38 -13.53 -9.31 3.31
C MET A 38 -12.78 -8.00 3.06
N LEU A 39 -12.93 -7.00 3.95
CA LEU A 39 -12.21 -5.74 3.87
C LEU A 39 -10.70 -5.91 4.04
N GLU A 40 -10.26 -6.79 4.94
CA GLU A 40 -8.83 -7.08 5.14
C GLU A 40 -8.22 -7.76 3.92
N LEU A 41 -8.95 -8.68 3.28
CA LEU A 41 -8.54 -9.31 2.03
C LEU A 41 -8.40 -8.27 0.91
N GLU A 42 -9.41 -7.40 0.74
CA GLU A 42 -9.38 -6.34 -0.28
C GLU A 42 -8.20 -5.38 -0.06
N LEU A 43 -7.97 -4.94 1.18
CA LEU A 43 -6.82 -4.10 1.53
C LEU A 43 -5.48 -4.80 1.28
N ARG A 44 -5.40 -6.12 1.47
CA ARG A 44 -4.18 -6.90 1.23
C ARG A 44 -3.91 -7.04 -0.26
N GLU A 45 -4.94 -7.27 -1.06
CA GLU A 45 -4.86 -7.30 -2.52
C GLU A 45 -4.44 -5.95 -3.07
N GLU A 46 -5.07 -4.85 -2.61
CA GLU A 46 -4.73 -3.49 -3.03
C GLU A 46 -3.26 -3.16 -2.70
N LYS A 47 -2.78 -3.54 -1.49
CA LYS A 47 -1.37 -3.38 -1.10
C LYS A 47 -0.43 -4.17 -2.02
N SER A 48 -0.78 -5.40 -2.37
CA SER A 48 0.01 -6.25 -3.27
C SER A 48 0.11 -5.63 -4.67
N ASP A 49 -1.01 -5.15 -5.21
CA ASP A 49 -1.07 -4.52 -6.52
C ASP A 49 -0.29 -3.20 -6.55
N ALA A 50 -0.40 -2.40 -5.49
CA ALA A 50 0.39 -1.19 -5.33
C ALA A 50 1.90 -1.50 -5.29
N GLN A 51 2.32 -2.53 -4.54
CA GLN A 51 3.71 -2.98 -4.50
C GLN A 51 4.21 -3.45 -5.88
N ARG A 52 3.39 -4.20 -6.62
CA ARG A 52 3.72 -4.65 -7.98
C ARG A 52 3.91 -3.47 -8.93
N LYS A 53 3.02 -2.48 -8.90
CA LYS A 53 3.14 -1.26 -9.71
C LYS A 53 4.40 -0.47 -9.35
N MET A 54 4.68 -0.28 -8.06
CA MET A 54 5.91 0.39 -7.60
C MET A 54 7.16 -0.35 -8.07
N ALA A 55 7.19 -1.69 -8.00
CA ALA A 55 8.30 -2.50 -8.46
C ALA A 55 8.54 -2.35 -9.97
N TRP A 56 7.49 -2.34 -10.78
CA TRP A 56 7.61 -2.11 -12.24
C TRP A 56 8.20 -0.74 -12.56
N VAL A 57 7.72 0.31 -11.90
CA VAL A 57 8.25 1.67 -12.09
C VAL A 57 9.72 1.73 -11.67
N ALA A 58 10.10 1.09 -10.57
CA ALA A 58 11.48 1.04 -10.10
C ALA A 58 12.42 0.28 -11.05
N ILE A 59 11.97 -0.86 -11.60
CA ILE A 59 12.75 -1.63 -12.59
C ILE A 59 12.96 -0.78 -13.85
N ILE A 60 11.89 -0.16 -14.37
CA ILE A 60 11.97 0.71 -15.55
C ILE A 60 12.92 1.89 -15.29
N SER A 61 12.82 2.55 -14.13
CA SER A 61 13.66 3.69 -13.81
C SER A 61 15.14 3.33 -13.68
N MET A 62 15.47 2.16 -13.10
CA MET A 62 16.85 1.66 -13.04
C MET A 62 17.41 1.37 -14.44
N CYS A 63 16.61 0.75 -15.32
CA CYS A 63 17.02 0.52 -16.71
C CYS A 63 17.23 1.84 -17.47
N VAL A 64 16.30 2.79 -17.34
CA VAL A 64 16.44 4.12 -17.98
C VAL A 64 17.68 4.84 -17.47
N PHE A 65 17.92 4.83 -16.15
CA PHE A 65 19.07 5.48 -15.55
C PHE A 65 20.41 4.86 -16.02
N ALA A 66 20.46 3.53 -16.20
CA ALA A 66 21.65 2.87 -16.72
C ALA A 66 21.94 3.22 -18.20
N VAL A 67 20.89 3.45 -19.01
CA VAL A 67 21.01 3.77 -20.44
C VAL A 67 21.24 5.26 -20.70
N LEU A 68 20.83 6.13 -19.78
CA LEU A 68 20.88 7.58 -19.95
C LEU A 68 22.31 8.12 -20.21
N PRO A 69 23.37 7.71 -19.50
CA PRO A 69 24.75 8.14 -19.74
C PRO A 69 25.33 7.67 -21.09
N LEU A 70 24.76 6.63 -21.69
CA LEU A 70 25.21 6.07 -22.98
C LEU A 70 24.66 6.88 -24.17
N MET A 71 23.76 7.83 -23.95
CA MET A 71 23.19 8.65 -25.01
C MET A 71 24.18 9.73 -25.48
N PRO A 72 24.26 10.00 -26.81
CA PRO A 72 25.29 10.87 -27.41
C PRO A 72 25.17 12.36 -27.05
N PHE A 73 24.12 12.75 -26.32
CA PHE A 73 23.83 14.14 -25.95
C PHE A 73 24.48 14.58 -24.63
N ILE A 74 25.10 13.67 -23.88
CA ILE A 74 25.69 13.96 -22.57
C ILE A 74 27.21 14.08 -22.71
N PRO A 75 27.81 15.25 -22.45
CA PRO A 75 29.26 15.40 -22.49
C PRO A 75 29.91 14.60 -21.35
N GLU A 76 31.06 13.98 -21.63
CA GLU A 76 31.85 13.21 -20.64
C GLU A 76 32.19 14.02 -19.39
N ALA A 77 32.42 15.34 -19.53
CA ALA A 77 32.67 16.22 -18.39
C ALA A 77 31.49 16.32 -17.40
N ARG A 78 30.25 16.07 -17.85
CA ARG A 78 29.05 16.05 -16.99
C ARG A 78 28.78 14.66 -16.41
N LEU A 79 29.35 13.59 -16.96
CA LEU A 79 29.14 12.23 -16.45
C LEU A 79 29.62 12.07 -15.00
N SER A 80 30.76 12.65 -14.64
CA SER A 80 31.28 12.54 -13.27
C SER A 80 30.38 13.24 -12.25
N THR A 81 29.90 14.45 -12.58
CA THR A 81 28.96 15.18 -11.73
C THR A 81 27.62 14.47 -11.65
N LEU A 82 27.10 13.94 -12.77
CA LEU A 82 25.87 13.14 -12.75
C LEU A 82 26.04 11.90 -11.86
N ALA A 83 27.13 11.15 -12.01
CA ALA A 83 27.38 9.95 -11.19
C ALA A 83 27.36 10.27 -9.69
N SER A 84 28.10 11.31 -9.25
CA SER A 84 28.13 11.69 -7.83
C SER A 84 26.78 12.17 -7.30
N LEU A 85 26.01 12.93 -8.08
CA LEU A 85 24.66 13.35 -7.69
C LEU A 85 23.69 12.17 -7.63
N SER A 86 23.85 11.22 -8.55
CA SER A 86 23.00 10.03 -8.64
C SER A 86 23.22 9.10 -7.46
N ASP A 87 24.48 8.86 -7.06
CA ASP A 87 24.81 8.04 -5.89
C ASP A 87 24.19 8.61 -4.62
N MET A 88 24.28 9.92 -4.41
CA MET A 88 23.67 10.59 -3.25
C MET A 88 22.14 10.47 -3.28
N LEU A 89 21.53 10.67 -4.45
CA LEU A 89 20.08 10.53 -4.64
C LEU A 89 19.61 9.10 -4.34
N PHE A 90 20.26 8.08 -4.92
CA PHE A 90 19.87 6.69 -4.71
C PHE A 90 20.11 6.21 -3.29
N LEU A 91 21.22 6.61 -2.67
CA LEU A 91 21.50 6.29 -1.27
C LEU A 91 20.44 6.89 -0.34
N SER A 92 20.05 8.14 -0.59
CA SER A 92 18.98 8.82 0.15
C SER A 92 17.63 8.12 -0.05
N GLN A 93 17.26 7.82 -1.29
CA GLN A 93 16.00 7.13 -1.60
C GLN A 93 15.94 5.73 -0.98
N ALA A 94 17.02 4.94 -1.09
CA ALA A 94 17.11 3.62 -0.47
C ALA A 94 16.89 3.68 1.04
N SER A 95 17.44 4.70 1.71
CA SER A 95 17.28 4.90 3.15
C SER A 95 15.82 5.19 3.53
N VAL A 96 15.15 6.11 2.83
CA VAL A 96 13.74 6.46 3.09
C VAL A 96 12.83 5.26 2.83
N VAL A 97 13.03 4.59 1.70
CA VAL A 97 12.25 3.41 1.30
C VAL A 97 12.46 2.26 2.28
N GLY A 98 13.71 1.99 2.68
CA GLY A 98 14.05 0.97 3.67
C GLY A 98 13.41 1.24 5.04
N MET A 99 13.43 2.49 5.50
CA MET A 99 12.76 2.86 6.75
C MET A 99 11.24 2.69 6.67
N PHE A 100 10.62 3.12 5.56
CA PHE A 100 9.17 3.00 5.36
C PHE A 100 8.70 1.53 5.33
N PHE A 101 9.34 0.69 4.52
CA PHE A 101 9.01 -0.73 4.46
C PHE A 101 9.36 -1.46 5.76
N GLY A 102 10.47 -1.10 6.42
CA GLY A 102 10.84 -1.64 7.72
C GLY A 102 9.82 -1.31 8.82
N ALA A 103 9.39 -0.04 8.90
CA ALA A 103 8.35 0.39 9.83
C ALA A 103 7.00 -0.29 9.55
N THR A 104 6.63 -0.43 8.27
CA THR A 104 5.39 -1.11 7.85
C THR A 104 5.42 -2.60 8.21
N ALA A 105 6.55 -3.29 8.00
CA ALA A 105 6.71 -4.69 8.37
C ALA A 105 6.68 -4.89 9.90
N TYR A 106 7.26 -3.97 10.68
CA TYR A 106 7.18 -3.98 12.14
C TYR A 106 5.74 -3.80 12.64
N MET A 107 5.00 -2.86 12.07
CA MET A 107 3.58 -2.64 12.42
C MET A 107 2.69 -3.82 12.03
N SER A 108 2.96 -4.48 10.89
CA SER A 108 2.18 -5.65 10.45
C SER A 108 2.42 -6.92 11.27
N LYS A 109 3.48 -6.97 12.09
CA LYS A 109 3.80 -8.12 12.95
C LYS A 109 3.16 -8.00 14.35
N LYS A 110 2.65 -6.82 14.71
CA LYS A 110 2.02 -6.53 15.99
C LYS A 110 0.51 -6.57 15.85
#